data_AF-A0A350RDD0-F1
#
_entry.id   AF-A0A350RDD0-F1
#
_cell.length_a   1.000
_cell.length_b   1.000
_cell.length_c   1.000
_cell.angle_alpha   90.00
_cell.angle_beta   90.00
_cell.angle_gamma   90.00
#
_symmetry.space_group_name_H-M   'P 1'
#
loop_
_entity.id
_entity.type
_entity.pdbx_description
1 polymer ?
#
loop_
_entity_poly.entity_id
_entity_poly.type
_entity_poly.pdbx_seq_one_letter_code
_entity_poly.pdbx_strand_id
1 'polypeptide(L)'
;MNLNQLIYDIILTYYVRGMRAYDTSIATNIRGSIGNVSKHFKDYYYFGKDKDIGYSAIRRRLEYLVKLEHIEEKEYNSRKYYEPKDKEKAFKRYLYIKAKNEELKKIDF
;
A
#
# COMPACT_ATOMS: atom_id res chain seq x y z
N MET A 1 5.38 -10.90 -6.63
CA MET A 1 4.21 -10.28 -5.94
C MET A 1 3.21 -9.68 -6.94
N ASN A 2 1.91 -9.96 -6.79
CA ASN A 2 0.82 -9.40 -7.61
C ASN A 2 0.47 -7.96 -7.19
N LEU A 3 0.09 -7.10 -8.15
CA LEU A 3 -0.33 -5.71 -7.93
C LEU A 3 -1.49 -5.56 -6.93
N ASN A 4 -2.43 -6.51 -6.89
CA ASN A 4 -3.54 -6.49 -5.92
C ASN A 4 -3.02 -6.62 -4.47
N GLN A 5 -2.14 -7.60 -4.24
CA GLN A 5 -1.52 -7.80 -2.94
C GLN A 5 -0.69 -6.59 -2.54
N LEU A 6 -0.02 -5.99 -3.53
CA LEU A 6 0.79 -4.80 -3.32
C LEU A 6 -0.02 -3.60 -2.85
N ILE A 7 -1.11 -3.29 -3.55
CA ILE A 7 -2.03 -2.21 -3.18
C ILE A 7 -2.64 -2.47 -1.80
N TYR A 8 -3.05 -3.71 -1.54
CA TYR A 8 -3.59 -4.09 -0.24
C TYR A 8 -2.56 -3.88 0.87
N ASP A 9 -1.35 -4.43 0.72
CA ASP A 9 -0.24 -4.27 1.68
C ASP A 9 0.08 -2.78 1.93
N ILE A 10 -0.03 -1.93 0.89
CA ILE A 10 0.09 -0.47 1.05
C ILE A 10 -0.97 0.07 2.01
N ILE A 11 -2.25 -0.19 1.70
CA ILE A 11 -3.39 0.31 2.47
C ILE A 11 -3.32 -0.14 3.94
N LEU A 12 -2.97 -1.41 4.18
CA LEU A 12 -2.86 -1.96 5.52
C LEU A 12 -1.84 -1.20 6.37
N THR A 13 -0.68 -0.91 5.80
CA THR A 13 0.39 -0.21 6.50
C THR A 13 0.01 1.23 6.83
N TYR A 14 -0.68 1.93 5.92
CA TYR A 14 -1.22 3.26 6.22
C TYR A 14 -2.21 3.20 7.38
N TYR A 15 -3.15 2.25 7.32
CA TYR A 15 -4.16 2.05 8.36
C TYR A 15 -3.55 1.81 9.74
N VAL A 16 -2.64 0.83 9.87
CA VAL A 16 -2.00 0.49 11.17
C VAL A 16 -1.16 1.64 11.73
N ARG A 17 -0.63 2.50 10.86
CA ARG A 17 0.12 3.70 11.25
C ARG A 17 -0.75 4.92 11.56
N GLY A 18 -2.09 4.78 11.50
CA GLY A 18 -3.02 5.89 11.72
C GLY A 18 -3.00 6.93 10.58
N MET A 19 -2.62 6.53 9.37
CA MET A 19 -2.54 7.39 8.20
C MET A 19 -3.60 6.99 7.17
N ARG A 20 -4.00 7.94 6.32
CA ARG A 20 -4.97 7.69 5.24
C ARG A 20 -4.26 7.31 3.94
N ALA A 21 -4.68 6.19 3.34
CA ALA A 21 -4.15 5.73 2.06
C ALA A 21 -4.94 6.38 0.90
N TYR A 22 -4.50 7.55 0.43
CA TYR A 22 -5.08 8.19 -0.75
C TYR A 22 -4.62 7.52 -2.05
N ASP A 23 -5.39 7.63 -3.13
CA ASP A 23 -5.02 7.15 -4.47
C ASP A 23 -3.58 7.57 -4.86
N THR A 24 -3.27 8.85 -4.65
CA THR A 24 -1.97 9.45 -5.00
C THR A 24 -0.84 8.89 -4.16
N SER A 25 -1.08 8.65 -2.86
CA SER A 25 -0.13 8.00 -1.97
C SER A 25 0.16 6.58 -2.42
N ILE A 26 -0.88 5.80 -2.75
CA ILE A 26 -0.74 4.42 -3.22
C ILE A 26 0.02 4.39 -4.55
N ALA A 27 -0.34 5.26 -5.50
CA ALA A 27 0.33 5.33 -6.80
C ALA A 27 1.80 5.74 -6.70
N THR A 28 2.12 6.69 -5.81
CA THR A 28 3.49 7.13 -5.58
C THR A 28 4.36 5.99 -5.04
N ASN A 29 3.83 5.20 -4.10
CA ASN A 29 4.53 4.04 -3.57
C ASN A 29 4.76 2.98 -4.66
N ILE A 30 3.78 2.70 -5.51
CA ILE A 30 3.91 1.65 -6.55
C ILE A 30 4.95 2.01 -7.62
N ARG A 31 4.88 3.24 -8.15
CA ARG A 31 5.70 3.68 -9.29
C ARG A 31 7.16 3.94 -8.93
N GLY A 32 7.50 3.98 -7.64
CA GLY A 32 8.85 4.30 -7.18
C GLY A 32 9.37 5.65 -7.69
N SER A 33 8.47 6.59 -8.00
CA SER A 33 8.81 7.88 -8.60
C SER A 33 9.79 8.64 -7.70
N ILE A 34 11.02 8.70 -8.20
CA ILE A 34 12.25 9.16 -7.54
C ILE A 34 12.10 10.63 -7.15
N GLY A 35 12.09 10.88 -5.84
CA GLY A 35 11.99 12.21 -5.22
C GLY A 35 11.16 12.19 -3.94
N ASN A 36 10.07 11.41 -3.92
CA ASN A 36 9.12 11.35 -2.81
C ASN A 36 8.52 9.94 -2.64
N VAL A 37 9.33 8.88 -2.65
CA VAL A 37 8.91 7.65 -1.93
C VAL A 37 8.61 8.14 -0.52
N SER A 38 7.32 8.15 -0.13
CA SER A 38 6.93 8.76 1.12
C SER A 38 7.84 8.17 2.21
N LYS A 39 8.45 9.01 3.04
CA LYS A 39 9.36 8.56 4.11
C LYS A 39 8.74 7.42 4.93
N HIS A 40 7.41 7.34 4.95
CA HIS A 40 6.61 6.34 5.63
C HIS A 40 6.62 4.93 5.00
N PHE A 41 7.12 4.74 3.78
CA PHE A 41 7.05 3.46 3.06
C PHE A 41 8.39 2.90 2.58
N LYS A 42 9.46 3.71 2.62
CA LYS A 42 10.83 3.25 2.38
C LYS A 42 11.24 2.11 3.33
N ASP A 43 10.64 2.06 4.52
CA ASP A 43 11.02 1.17 5.60
C ASP A 43 10.30 -0.18 5.65
N TYR A 44 9.39 -0.50 4.71
CA TYR A 44 8.53 -1.70 4.82
C TYR A 44 8.48 -2.57 3.58
N TYR A 45 9.04 -2.13 2.45
CA TYR A 45 9.04 -2.91 1.21
C TYR A 45 10.01 -2.31 0.20
N TYR A 46 10.63 -3.20 -0.59
CA TYR A 46 11.16 -2.88 -1.91
C TYR A 46 10.01 -2.47 -2.83
N PHE A 47 9.70 -1.17 -2.86
CA PHE A 47 8.69 -0.61 -3.74
C PHE A 47 9.33 0.02 -4.96
N GLY A 48 9.34 -0.76 -6.03
CA GLY A 48 9.67 -0.31 -7.37
C GLY A 48 9.22 -1.39 -8.34
N LYS A 49 7.91 -1.64 -8.42
CA LYS A 49 7.39 -2.51 -9.47
C LYS A 49 7.04 -1.62 -10.66
N ASP A 50 8.03 -1.41 -11.51
CA ASP A 50 7.95 -0.68 -12.78
C ASP A 50 7.43 0.77 -12.72
N LYS A 51 8.21 1.69 -13.30
CA LYS A 51 7.76 3.07 -13.55
C LYS A 51 6.55 3.13 -14.50
N ASP A 52 6.27 2.03 -15.20
CA ASP A 52 5.29 1.91 -16.28
C ASP A 52 3.87 1.55 -15.81
N ILE A 53 3.65 1.28 -14.51
CA ILE A 53 2.29 1.06 -14.00
C ILE A 53 1.53 2.40 -13.98
N GLY A 54 0.68 2.59 -14.98
CA GLY A 54 -0.17 3.78 -15.12
C GLY A 54 -1.21 3.92 -13.99
N TYR A 55 -1.56 5.16 -13.65
CA TYR A 55 -2.52 5.48 -12.60
C TYR A 55 -3.90 4.82 -12.80
N SER A 56 -4.35 4.70 -14.06
CA SER A 56 -5.61 4.02 -14.40
C SER A 56 -5.61 2.53 -14.06
N ALA A 57 -4.46 1.85 -14.14
CA ALA A 57 -4.33 0.47 -13.73
C ALA A 57 -4.49 0.33 -12.21
N ILE A 58 -3.89 1.25 -11.44
CA ILE A 58 -3.97 1.30 -9.98
C ILE A 58 -5.41 1.53 -9.54
N ARG A 59 -6.10 2.51 -10.14
CA ARG A 59 -7.51 2.81 -9.85
C ARG A 59 -8.43 1.61 -10.11
N ARG A 60 -8.30 0.94 -11.26
CA ARG A 60 -9.07 -0.29 -11.55
C ARG A 60 -8.83 -1.40 -10.52
N ARG A 61 -7.62 -1.50 -9.97
CA ARG A 61 -7.33 -2.49 -8.92
C ARG A 61 -7.93 -2.08 -7.57
N LEU A 62 -7.97 -0.80 -7.23
CA LEU A 62 -8.66 -0.31 -6.03
C LEU A 62 -10.16 -0.60 -6.11
N GLU A 63 -10.81 -0.24 -7.22
CA GLU A 63 -12.22 -0.55 -7.47
C GLU A 63 -12.50 -2.06 -7.37
N TYR A 64 -11.59 -2.89 -7.89
CA TYR A 64 -11.69 -4.34 -7.77
C TYR A 64 -11.57 -4.84 -6.31
N LEU A 65 -10.62 -4.31 -5.54
CA LEU A 65 -10.44 -4.67 -4.12
C LEU A 65 -11.61 -4.20 -3.24
N VAL A 66 -12.22 -3.06 -3.58
CA VAL A 66 -13.47 -2.59 -2.95
C VAL A 66 -14.61 -3.57 -3.26
N LYS A 67 -14.75 -3.98 -4.53
CA LYS A 67 -15.78 -4.95 -4.96
C LYS A 67 -15.62 -6.32 -4.29
N LEU A 68 -14.38 -6.74 -4.02
CA LEU A 68 -14.07 -7.97 -3.27
C LEU A 68 -14.20 -7.81 -1.75
N GLU A 69 -14.62 -6.64 -1.26
CA GLU A 69 -14.80 -6.34 0.16
C GLU A 69 -13.52 -6.49 1.01
N HIS A 70 -12.35 -6.41 0.39
CA HIS A 70 -11.08 -6.42 1.12
C HIS A 70 -10.78 -5.06 1.75
N ILE A 71 -11.22 -4.00 1.08
CA ILE A 71 -11.05 -2.60 1.50
C ILE A 71 -12.38 -1.86 1.33
N GLU A 72 -12.52 -0.74 2.00
CA GLU A 72 -13.60 0.22 1.81
C GLU A 72 -13.03 1.56 1.30
N GLU A 73 -13.79 2.23 0.44
CA GLU A 73 -13.51 3.59 -0.01
C GLU A 73 -14.24 4.58 0.90
N LYS A 74 -13.52 5.62 1.35
CA LYS A 74 -14.04 6.69 2.21
C LYS A 74 -13.68 8.05 1.63
N GLU A 75 -14.39 9.08 2.03
CA GLU A 75 -14.12 10.46 1.61
C GLU A 75 -13.74 11.36 2.80
N TYR A 76 -12.72 12.20 2.61
CA TYR A 76 -12.34 13.24 3.55
C TYR A 76 -11.84 14.46 2.79
N ASN A 77 -12.42 15.63 3.03
CA ASN A 77 -12.12 16.87 2.30
C ASN A 77 -12.12 16.69 0.77
N SER A 78 -13.17 16.05 0.24
CA SER A 78 -13.33 15.74 -1.20
C SER A 78 -12.22 14.88 -1.80
N ARG A 79 -11.47 14.15 -0.96
CA ARG A 79 -10.43 13.20 -1.37
C ARG A 79 -10.80 11.79 -0.91
N LYS A 80 -10.68 10.84 -1.83
CA LYS A 80 -10.90 9.42 -1.58
C LYS A 80 -9.69 8.78 -0.90
N TYR A 81 -9.95 8.04 0.17
CA TYR A 81 -8.95 7.22 0.85
C TYR A 81 -9.51 5.83 1.12
N TYR A 82 -8.62 4.87 1.35
CA TYR A 82 -9.01 3.48 1.53
C TYR A 82 -8.57 2.95 2.89
N GLU A 83 -9.40 2.08 3.45
CA GLU A 83 -9.16 1.38 4.72
C GLU A 83 -9.47 -0.11 4.56
N PRO A 84 -8.81 -1.01 5.30
CA PRO A 84 -9.18 -2.42 5.32
C PRO A 84 -10.52 -2.63 6.03
N LYS A 85 -11.37 -3.50 5.47
CA LYS A 85 -12.58 -3.95 6.19
C LYS A 85 -12.24 -4.84 7.39
N ASP A 86 -11.29 -5.75 7.21
CA ASP A 86 -10.80 -6.65 8.26
C ASP A 86 -9.55 -6.08 8.94
N LYS A 87 -9.75 -5.46 10.10
CA LYS A 87 -8.71 -4.80 10.89
C LYS A 87 -7.75 -5.78 11.55
N GLU A 88 -8.21 -6.97 11.92
CA GLU A 88 -7.35 -7.98 12.56
C GLU A 88 -6.40 -8.59 11.52
N LYS A 89 -6.93 -8.95 10.36
CA LYS A 89 -6.13 -9.40 9.22
C LYS A 89 -5.15 -8.33 8.75
N ALA A 90 -5.58 -7.07 8.75
CA ALA A 90 -4.71 -5.92 8.46
C ALA A 90 -3.47 -5.90 9.38
N PHE A 91 -3.70 -6.02 10.69
CA PHE A 91 -2.63 -6.00 11.68
C PHE A 91 -1.70 -7.21 11.57
N LYS A 92 -2.24 -8.43 11.44
CA LYS A 92 -1.43 -9.66 11.24
C LYS A 92 -0.56 -9.56 10.00
N ARG A 93 -1.14 -9.09 8.88
CA ARG A 93 -0.42 -8.93 7.62
C ARG A 93 0.65 -7.84 7.71
N TYR A 94 0.39 -6.73 8.40
CA TYR A 94 1.39 -5.70 8.67
C TYR A 94 2.59 -6.23 9.47
N LEU A 95 2.35 -7.00 10.55
CA LEU A 95 3.42 -7.62 11.34
C LEU A 95 4.28 -8.57 10.49
N TYR A 96 3.64 -9.36 9.62
CA TYR A 96 4.34 -10.24 8.69
C TYR A 96 5.26 -9.46 7.73
N ILE A 97 4.75 -8.38 7.12
CA ILE A 97 5.54 -7.51 6.22
C ILE A 97 6.74 -6.92 6.96
N LYS A 98 6.51 -6.39 8.17
CA LYS A 98 7.56 -5.80 8.99
C LYS A 98 8.67 -6.80 9.32
N ALA A 99 8.31 -7.99 9.81
CA ALA A 99 9.27 -9.04 10.12
C ALA A 99 10.10 -9.47 8.90
N LYS A 100 9.45 -9.65 7.74
CA LYS A 100 10.14 -9.98 6.49
C LYS A 100 11.10 -8.90 6.02
N ASN A 101 10.76 -7.62 6.22
CA ASN A 101 11.68 -6.54 5.88
C ASN A 101 12.89 -6.49 6.82
N GLU A 102 12.70 -6.75 8.11
CA GLU A 102 13.80 -6.86 9.07
C GLU A 102 14.74 -8.03 8.76
N GLU A 103 14.21 -9.16 8.25
CA GLU A 103 15.05 -10.27 7.75
C GLU A 103 15.92 -9.84 6.56
N LEU A 104 15.34 -9.14 5.58
CA LEU A 104 16.07 -8.68 4.38
C LEU A 104 17.16 -7.64 4.71
N LYS A 105 16.92 -6.76 5.69
CA LYS A 105 17.92 -5.78 6.13
C LYS A 105 19.12 -6.40 6.85
N LYS A 106 19.02 -7.65 7.33
CA LYS A 106 20.12 -8.38 7.98
C LYS A 106 21.03 -9.10 6.98
N ILE A 107 20.63 -9.17 5.72
CA ILE A 107 21.46 -9.71 4.64
C ILE A 107 22.32 -8.53 4.15
N ASP A 108 23.48 -8.35 4.79
CA ASP A 108 24.50 -7.41 4.32
C ASP A 108 24.96 -7.85 2.92
N PHE A 109 24.96 -6.90 1.97
CA PHE A 109 25.58 -7.05 0.65
C PHE A 109 26.95 -6.39 0.65
#